data_AF-A0A9W4UWT9-F1
#
_entry.id   AF-A0A9W4UWT9-F1
#
_cell.length_a   1.000
_cell.length_b   1.000
_cell.length_c   1.000
_cell.angle_alpha   90.00
_cell.angle_beta   90.00
_cell.angle_gamma   90.00
#
_symmetry.space_group_name_H-M   'P 1'
#
loop_
_entity.id
_entity.type
_entity.pdbx_description
1 polymer ?
#
loop_
_entity_poly.entity_id
_entity_poly.type
_entity_poly.pdbx_seq_one_letter_code
_entity_poly.pdbx_strand_id
1 'polypeptide(L)'
;MQWISIAGGEWLIIVFVALVLILGTGRLPGAARRLGRAASDYGRARDQIMGDIAGAGTRPGITGPAGSEREKLEVMARAAGIDPAGMDDAALRDAIAGRLGRGV
;
A
#
# COMPACT_ATOMS: atom_id res chain seq x y z
N MET A 1 -6.49 -23.45 -17.45
CA MET A 1 -6.94 -22.25 -16.71
C MET A 1 -8.29 -21.76 -17.24
N GLN A 2 -9.41 -22.35 -16.81
CA GLN A 2 -10.77 -21.84 -17.08
C GLN A 2 -11.69 -21.88 -15.84
N TRP A 3 -11.18 -22.32 -14.70
CA TRP A 3 -11.96 -22.51 -13.47
C TRP A 3 -12.28 -21.20 -12.73
N ILE A 4 -11.44 -20.16 -12.87
CA ILE A 4 -11.58 -18.93 -12.07
C ILE A 4 -12.81 -18.09 -12.48
N SER A 5 -13.23 -18.18 -13.75
CA SER A 5 -14.33 -17.37 -14.29
C SER A 5 -15.72 -17.95 -13.99
N ILE A 6 -15.83 -19.27 -13.80
CA ILE A 6 -17.08 -19.95 -13.39
C ILE A 6 -17.16 -20.04 -11.85
N ALA A 7 -16.03 -20.05 -11.15
CA ALA A 7 -16.02 -20.23 -9.69
C ALA A 7 -16.23 -18.94 -8.86
N GLY A 8 -15.98 -17.75 -9.39
CA GLY A 8 -16.00 -16.53 -8.57
C GLY A 8 -17.37 -16.19 -7.97
N GLY A 9 -18.44 -16.34 -8.74
CA GLY A 9 -19.80 -15.97 -8.32
C GLY A 9 -20.53 -17.03 -7.51
N GLU A 10 -20.43 -18.29 -7.92
CA GLU A 10 -21.16 -19.41 -7.30
C GLU A 10 -20.51 -19.91 -5.99
N TRP A 11 -19.19 -19.79 -5.82
CA TRP A 11 -18.56 -20.13 -4.53
C TRP A 11 -18.74 -19.03 -3.49
N LEU A 12 -18.89 -17.77 -3.91
CA LEU A 12 -19.13 -16.65 -3.02
C LEU A 12 -20.47 -16.81 -2.27
N ILE A 13 -21.51 -17.28 -2.96
CA ILE A 13 -22.81 -17.52 -2.30
C ILE A 13 -22.71 -18.67 -1.29
N ILE A 14 -21.97 -19.74 -1.59
CA ILE A 14 -21.81 -20.89 -0.70
C ILE A 14 -21.07 -20.48 0.58
N VAL A 15 -19.97 -19.75 0.46
CA VAL A 15 -19.22 -19.23 1.61
C VAL A 15 -20.07 -18.25 2.42
N PHE A 16 -20.82 -17.38 1.75
CA PHE A 16 -21.72 -16.44 2.42
C PHE A 16 -22.83 -17.15 3.21
N VAL A 17 -23.48 -18.16 2.61
CA VAL A 17 -24.52 -18.95 3.28
C VAL A 17 -23.93 -19.72 4.46
N ALA A 18 -22.77 -20.37 4.31
CA ALA A 18 -22.11 -21.07 5.41
C ALA A 18 -21.77 -20.10 6.56
N LEU A 19 -21.25 -18.91 6.26
CA LEU A 19 -20.98 -17.87 7.24
C LEU A 19 -22.27 -17.41 7.94
N VAL A 20 -23.35 -17.15 7.20
CA VAL A 20 -24.65 -16.72 7.75
C VAL A 20 -25.23 -17.80 8.67
N LEU A 21 -25.10 -19.08 8.32
CA LEU A 21 -25.57 -20.20 9.14
C LEU A 21 -24.77 -20.35 10.45
N ILE A 22 -23.45 -20.13 10.41
CA ILE A 22 -22.57 -20.19 11.59
C ILE A 22 -22.73 -18.96 12.49
N LEU A 23 -22.79 -17.76 11.89
CA LEU A 23 -22.77 -16.48 12.62
C LEU A 23 -24.18 -15.97 12.98
N GLY A 24 -25.21 -16.47 12.31
CA GLY A 24 -26.59 -16.01 12.38
C GLY A 24 -26.85 -14.70 11.64
N THR A 25 -28.09 -14.48 11.19
CA THR A 25 -28.50 -13.27 10.45
C THR A 25 -28.56 -12.01 11.31
N GLY A 26 -28.63 -12.12 12.64
CA GLY A 26 -28.75 -10.97 13.55
C GLY A 26 -27.44 -10.22 13.82
N ARG A 27 -26.29 -10.87 13.63
CA ARG A 27 -24.96 -10.27 13.93
C ARG A 27 -24.33 -9.58 12.72
N LEU A 28 -24.70 -9.99 11.51
CA LEU A 28 -24.20 -9.40 10.26
C LEU A 28 -24.58 -7.92 10.10
N PRO A 29 -25.83 -7.47 10.34
CA PRO A 29 -26.20 -6.07 10.20
C PRO A 29 -25.48 -5.17 11.21
N GLY A 30 -25.29 -5.66 12.44
CA GLY A 30 -24.59 -4.94 13.49
C GLY A 30 -23.10 -4.76 13.19
N ALA A 31 -22.43 -5.82 12.72
CA ALA A 31 -21.03 -5.77 12.31
C ALA A 31 -20.83 -4.88 11.07
N ALA A 32 -21.69 -4.99 10.06
CA ALA A 32 -21.64 -4.16 8.87
C ALA A 32 -21.81 -2.67 9.20
N ARG A 33 -22.72 -2.31 10.12
CA ARG A 33 -22.88 -0.91 10.56
C ARG A 33 -21.64 -0.37 11.28
N ARG A 34 -20.99 -1.20 12.11
CA ARG A 34 -19.76 -0.80 12.83
C ARG A 34 -18.58 -0.64 11.87
N LEU A 35 -18.38 -1.60 10.97
CA LEU A 35 -17.35 -1.55 9.94
C LEU A 35 -17.60 -0.40 8.95
N GLY A 36 -18.84 -0.19 8.55
CA GLY A 36 -19.23 0.93 7.68
C GLY A 36 -18.98 2.30 8.32
N ARG A 37 -19.28 2.46 9.62
CA ARG A 37 -18.90 3.68 10.36
C ARG A 37 -17.39 3.86 10.44
N ALA A 38 -16.65 2.82 10.84
CA ALA A 38 -15.20 2.89 10.95
C ALA A 38 -14.54 3.22 9.59
N ALA A 39 -15.00 2.59 8.51
CA ALA A 39 -14.53 2.86 7.16
C ALA A 39 -14.91 4.29 6.70
N SER A 40 -16.11 4.77 7.05
CA SER A 40 -16.53 6.15 6.75
C SER A 40 -15.71 7.19 7.49
N ASP A 41 -15.41 6.96 8.77
CA ASP A 41 -14.58 7.87 9.57
C ASP A 41 -13.12 7.85 9.10
N TYR A 42 -12.60 6.67 8.73
CA TYR A 42 -11.29 6.55 8.10
C TYR A 42 -11.23 7.28 6.75
N GLY A 43 -12.26 7.14 5.91
CA GLY A 43 -12.37 7.85 4.64
C GLY A 43 -12.38 9.36 4.84
N ARG A 44 -13.17 9.87 5.78
CA ARG A 44 -13.20 11.30 6.14
C ARG A 44 -11.86 11.79 6.68
N ALA A 45 -11.16 11.01 7.51
CA ALA A 45 -9.85 11.37 8.02
C ALA A 45 -8.81 11.41 6.90
N ARG A 46 -8.80 10.40 6.02
CA ARG A 46 -7.93 10.34 4.83
C ARG A 46 -8.16 11.52 3.89
N ASP A 47 -9.42 11.83 3.58
CA ASP A 47 -9.75 12.91 2.64
C ASP A 47 -9.37 14.29 3.20
N GLN A 48 -9.54 14.52 4.52
CA GLN A 48 -9.03 15.72 5.18
C GLN A 48 -7.50 15.80 5.13
N ILE A 49 -6.82 14.71 5.51
CA ILE A 49 -5.36 14.63 5.48
C ILE A 49 -4.84 14.86 4.04
N MET A 50 -5.43 14.22 3.03
CA MET A 50 -5.01 14.41 1.64
C MET A 50 -5.39 15.78 1.08
N GLY A 51 -6.54 16.34 1.45
CA GLY A 51 -6.94 17.70 1.08
C GLY A 51 -6.00 18.76 1.64
N ASP A 52 -5.61 18.60 2.91
CA ASP A 52 -4.68 19.49 3.60
C ASP A 52 -3.24 19.34 3.05
N ILE A 53 -2.80 18.11 2.73
CA ILE A 53 -1.49 17.84 2.11
C ILE A 53 -1.44 18.31 0.64
N ALA A 54 -2.55 18.23 -0.09
CA ALA A 54 -2.61 18.71 -1.48
C ALA A 54 -2.69 20.25 -1.54
N GLY A 55 -3.33 20.89 -0.56
CA GLY A 55 -3.46 22.34 -0.46
C GLY A 55 -2.24 23.05 0.17
N ALA A 56 -1.59 22.42 1.14
CA ALA A 56 -0.34 22.89 1.72
C ALA A 56 0.82 22.13 1.08
N GLY A 57 1.68 22.80 0.30
CA GLY A 57 2.89 22.23 -0.32
C GLY A 57 3.94 21.66 0.64
N THR A 58 3.57 21.31 1.88
CA THR A 58 4.40 20.62 2.87
C THR A 58 4.11 19.13 2.76
N ARG A 59 4.91 18.43 1.97
CA ARG A 59 4.96 16.96 1.87
C ARG A 59 5.17 16.37 3.27
N PRO A 60 4.19 15.73 3.94
CA PRO A 60 4.54 14.76 4.95
C PRO A 60 5.07 13.56 4.17
N GLY A 61 6.30 13.15 4.46
CA GLY A 61 6.97 12.04 3.79
C GLY A 61 6.23 10.72 4.00
N ILE A 62 5.15 10.51 3.26
CA ILE A 62 4.66 9.21 2.88
C ILE A 62 5.62 8.79 1.77
N THR A 63 6.67 8.06 2.17
CA THR A 63 7.31 7.09 1.30
C THR A 63 6.23 6.14 0.80
N GLY A 64 5.58 6.51 -0.29
CA GLY A 64 4.88 5.58 -1.14
C GLY A 64 5.88 4.55 -1.68
N PRO A 65 5.41 3.45 -2.29
CA PRO A 65 6.29 2.57 -3.04
C PRO A 65 7.00 3.46 -4.05
N ALA A 66 8.32 3.60 -3.92
CA ALA A 66 9.12 4.50 -4.73
C ALA A 66 8.69 4.39 -6.19
N GLY A 67 8.02 5.45 -6.68
CA GLY A 67 7.17 5.35 -7.86
C GLY A 67 7.96 5.10 -9.15
N SER A 68 9.28 5.29 -9.08
CA SER A 68 10.23 5.06 -10.16
C SER A 68 11.40 4.20 -9.68
N GLU A 69 12.01 3.46 -10.61
CA GLU A 69 13.27 2.76 -10.35
C GLU A 69 14.34 3.71 -9.81
N ARG A 70 14.36 4.96 -10.30
CA ARG A 70 15.23 6.03 -9.82
C ARG A 70 15.05 6.27 -8.33
N GLU A 71 13.82 6.48 -7.87
CA GLU A 71 13.54 6.80 -6.47
C GLU A 71 13.95 5.65 -5.52
N LYS A 72 13.82 4.38 -5.97
CA LYS A 72 14.33 3.23 -5.22
C LYS A 72 15.84 3.27 -5.05
N LEU A 73 16.56 3.63 -6.12
CA LEU A 73 18.01 3.78 -6.08
C LEU A 73 18.43 4.93 -5.16
N GLU A 74 17.71 6.04 -5.18
CA GLU A 74 18.00 7.19 -4.32
C GLU A 74 17.78 6.87 -2.83
N VAL A 75 16.74 6.10 -2.49
CA VAL A 75 16.51 5.62 -1.13
C VAL A 75 17.63 4.67 -0.69
N MET A 76 18.04 3.73 -1.54
CA MET A 76 19.16 2.81 -1.27
C MET A 76 20.49 3.56 -1.11
N ALA A 77 20.76 4.55 -1.96
CA ALA A 77 21.94 5.40 -1.90
C ALA A 77 22.00 6.17 -0.57
N ARG A 78 20.90 6.82 -0.18
CA ARG A 78 20.81 7.52 1.11
C ARG A 78 21.01 6.57 2.29
N ALA A 79 20.46 5.36 2.23
CA ALA A 79 20.66 4.32 3.25
C ALA A 79 22.13 3.84 3.31
N ALA A 80 22.83 3.81 2.18
CA ALA A 80 24.26 3.50 2.09
C ALA A 80 25.18 4.71 2.38
N GLY A 81 24.61 5.87 2.74
CA GLY A 81 25.36 7.12 3.00
C GLY A 81 25.99 7.73 1.75
N ILE A 82 25.29 7.65 0.62
CA ILE A 82 25.66 8.20 -0.70
C ILE A 82 24.63 9.28 -1.08
N ASP A 83 25.11 10.43 -1.55
CA ASP A 83 24.25 11.49 -2.07
C ASP A 83 23.92 11.21 -3.55
N PRO A 84 22.64 11.01 -3.94
CA PRO A 84 22.25 10.76 -5.32
C PRO A 84 22.27 12.01 -6.22
N ALA A 85 22.48 13.21 -5.67
CA ALA A 85 22.44 14.45 -6.41
C ALA A 85 23.49 14.50 -7.54
N GLY A 86 23.04 14.68 -8.78
CA GLY A 86 23.92 14.81 -9.95
C GLY A 86 24.46 13.48 -10.51
N MET A 87 24.07 12.33 -9.96
CA MET A 87 24.42 11.01 -10.51
C MET A 87 23.36 10.52 -11.48
N ASP A 88 23.75 9.92 -12.61
CA ASP A 88 22.82 9.14 -13.43
C ASP A 88 22.51 7.77 -12.77
N ASP A 89 21.54 7.04 -13.32
CA ASP A 89 21.07 5.78 -12.70
C ASP A 89 22.16 4.70 -12.66
N ALA A 90 23.07 4.71 -13.64
CA ALA A 90 24.16 3.76 -13.73
C ALA A 90 25.24 4.05 -12.68
N ALA A 91 25.66 5.30 -12.57
CA ALA A 91 26.61 5.77 -11.56
C ALA A 91 26.07 5.57 -10.13
N LEU A 92 24.77 5.79 -9.92
CA LEU A 92 24.13 5.59 -8.63
C LEU A 92 24.11 4.10 -8.23
N ARG A 93 23.81 3.20 -9.16
CA ARG A 93 23.84 1.74 -8.95
C ARG A 93 25.25 1.27 -8.59
N ASP A 94 26.26 1.74 -9.32
CA ASP A 94 27.66 1.38 -9.10
C ASP A 94 28.17 1.87 -7.74
N ALA A 95 27.83 3.11 -7.37
CA ALA A 95 28.16 3.68 -6.06
C ALA A 95 27.54 2.88 -4.90
N ILE A 96 26.26 2.48 -5.03
CA ILE A 96 25.56 1.63 -4.04
C ILE A 96 26.24 0.27 -3.94
N ALA A 97 26.50 -0.39 -5.08
CA ALA A 97 27.16 -1.69 -5.14
C ALA A 97 28.56 -1.65 -4.50
N GLY A 98 29.33 -0.59 -4.76
CA GLY A 98 30.65 -0.39 -4.16
C GLY A 98 30.65 -0.11 -2.66
N ARG A 99 29.55 0.42 -2.08
CA ARG A 99 29.39 0.57 -0.62
C ARG A 99 28.91 -0.72 0.04
N LEU A 100 27.95 -1.43 -0.54
CA LEU A 100 27.38 -2.66 0.01
C LEU A 100 28.31 -3.87 -0.17
N GLY A 101 29.02 -3.96 -1.29
CA GLY A 101 29.95 -5.06 -1.61
C GLY A 101 31.26 -5.05 -0.83
N ARG A 102 31.56 -3.99 -0.07
CA ARG A 102 32.76 -3.91 0.80
C ARG A 102 32.53 -4.49 2.20
N GLY A 103 31.38 -5.14 2.43
CA GLY A 103 30.96 -5.66 3.73
C GLY A 103 30.73 -7.18 3.79
N VAL A 104 31.19 -7.95 2.79
CA VAL A 104 31.13 -9.42 2.76
C VAL A 104 32.52 -9.99 2.53
#